data_AF-A0A0P7GXN3-F1
#
_entry.id   AF-A0A0P7GXN3-F1
#
_cell.length_a   1.000
_cell.length_b   1.000
_cell.length_c   1.000
_cell.angle_alpha   90.00
_cell.angle_beta   90.00
_cell.angle_gamma   90.00
#
_symmetry.space_group_name_H-M   'P 1'
#
loop_
_entity.id
_entity.type
_entity.pdbx_description
1 polymer ?
#
loop_
_entity_poly.entity_id
_entity_poly.type
_entity_poly.pdbx_seq_one_letter_code
_entity_poly.pdbx_strand_id
1 'polypeptide(L)'
;MTEPSSNVRVRGIYATALTRTLLDAGHTVVQASPPIQRRFDADLPAADHDAAVETGPDRQGVNVAGDPDAVDAIRELLVDTGIDTLAWDDPAPVGAVFDGRVTETLGSGAVVTLGETTGYLPFRAVDGRVDEGDTVRVQVTEAAAPWDDDRPLLDTGLAVEAGLATLVHGGEGVRVAGRDDAAGRELAGLTDLLSTAPPAGWGLEWAHDARDAEMATLEDALDRASQRATALEAAVDDAGDPEPVRAVASPTAGAWIWFGRESRFALDERRREVTATMPGHHRTKAGTTAASAGVDFVEALCADGLGEEFPFDVVADQFGPTRGRRSASATGSRRATGSSSARPK
;
A
#
# COMPACT_ATOMS: atom_id res chain seq x y z
N MET A 1 -28.81 -5.54 13.82
CA MET A 1 -27.68 -4.80 14.42
C MET A 1 -26.99 -4.15 13.26
N THR A 2 -26.77 -2.84 13.29
CA THR A 2 -25.95 -2.19 12.27
C THR A 2 -24.53 -2.69 12.50
N GLU A 3 -23.98 -3.44 11.56
CA GLU A 3 -22.55 -3.79 11.53
C GLU A 3 -21.74 -2.50 11.77
N PRO A 4 -20.70 -2.51 12.60
CA PRO A 4 -19.90 -1.32 12.83
C PRO A 4 -19.29 -0.83 11.51
N SER A 5 -19.57 0.43 11.14
CA SER A 5 -18.96 1.05 9.96
C SER A 5 -17.51 1.41 10.27
N SER A 6 -16.59 0.97 9.41
CA SER A 6 -15.16 1.28 9.51
C SER A 6 -14.73 2.16 8.35
N ASN A 7 -13.73 3.02 8.57
CA ASN A 7 -13.07 3.76 7.51
C ASN A 7 -12.02 2.87 6.85
N VAL A 8 -12.15 2.64 5.54
CA VAL A 8 -11.32 1.68 4.81
C VAL A 8 -10.60 2.35 3.65
N ARG A 9 -9.27 2.26 3.64
CA ARG A 9 -8.45 2.68 2.51
C ARG A 9 -8.23 1.50 1.58
N VAL A 10 -8.46 1.70 0.28
CA VAL A 10 -8.30 0.62 -0.70
C VAL A 10 -7.29 0.98 -1.79
N ARG A 11 -6.36 0.07 -2.09
CA ARG A 11 -5.32 0.24 -3.12
C ARG A 11 -5.12 -1.02 -3.97
N GLY A 12 -4.66 -0.79 -5.20
CA GLY A 12 -4.27 -1.83 -6.13
C GLY A 12 -5.37 -2.28 -7.10
N ILE A 13 -5.17 -3.44 -7.72
CA ILE A 13 -5.93 -3.83 -8.93
C ILE A 13 -7.40 -4.17 -8.63
N TYR A 14 -7.70 -4.55 -7.39
CA TYR A 14 -9.04 -4.89 -6.93
C TYR A 14 -9.84 -3.67 -6.43
N ALA A 15 -9.22 -2.47 -6.40
CA ALA A 15 -9.74 -1.35 -5.65
C ALA A 15 -11.16 -0.92 -6.06
N THR A 16 -11.49 -0.92 -7.35
CA THR A 16 -12.84 -0.55 -7.81
C THR A 16 -13.90 -1.55 -7.34
N ALA A 17 -13.63 -2.86 -7.45
CA ALA A 17 -14.57 -3.88 -7.00
C ALA A 17 -14.75 -3.85 -5.48
N LEU A 18 -13.65 -3.76 -4.74
CA LEU A 18 -13.67 -3.73 -3.28
C LEU A 18 -14.30 -2.44 -2.73
N THR A 19 -14.09 -1.29 -3.38
CA THR A 19 -14.79 -0.05 -3.04
C THR A 19 -16.31 -0.25 -3.14
N ARG A 20 -16.80 -0.86 -4.22
CA ARG A 20 -18.23 -1.16 -4.39
C ARG A 20 -18.75 -2.08 -3.28
N THR A 21 -18.03 -3.18 -3.01
CA THR A 21 -18.40 -4.14 -1.96
C THR A 21 -18.45 -3.50 -0.57
N LEU A 22 -17.44 -2.71 -0.20
CA LEU A 22 -17.36 -2.05 1.10
C LEU A 22 -18.49 -1.02 1.30
N LEU A 23 -18.79 -0.23 0.27
CA LEU A 23 -19.89 0.73 0.32
C LEU A 23 -21.25 0.04 0.45
N ASP A 24 -21.48 -1.09 -0.26
CA ASP A 24 -22.71 -1.89 -0.13
C ASP A 24 -22.88 -2.48 1.28
N ALA A 25 -21.77 -2.79 1.95
CA ALA A 25 -21.75 -3.29 3.32
C ALA A 25 -21.85 -2.19 4.40
N GLY A 26 -21.83 -0.91 4.00
CA GLY A 26 -21.99 0.22 4.93
C GLY A 26 -20.69 0.75 5.54
N HIS A 27 -19.53 0.31 5.06
CA HIS A 27 -18.23 0.92 5.41
C HIS A 27 -18.02 2.24 4.65
N THR A 28 -17.17 3.11 5.19
CA THR A 28 -16.78 4.36 4.54
C THR A 28 -15.44 4.17 3.84
N VAL A 29 -15.38 4.36 2.52
CA VAL A 29 -14.12 4.29 1.79
C VAL A 29 -13.43 5.65 1.80
N VAL A 30 -12.21 5.69 2.31
CA VAL A 30 -11.45 6.94 2.52
C VAL A 30 -10.20 6.98 1.64
N GLN A 31 -9.67 8.19 1.46
CA GLN A 31 -8.44 8.46 0.71
C GLN A 31 -8.47 7.81 -0.68
N ALA A 32 -9.62 7.78 -1.36
CA ALA A 32 -9.74 7.13 -2.66
C ALA A 32 -8.81 7.79 -3.69
N SER A 33 -8.15 7.00 -4.55
CA SER A 33 -7.32 7.57 -5.60
C SER A 33 -8.17 8.35 -6.62
N PRO A 34 -7.61 9.34 -7.36
CA PRO A 34 -8.40 10.12 -8.31
C PRO A 34 -9.18 9.29 -9.33
N PRO A 35 -8.66 8.15 -9.87
CA PRO A 35 -9.46 7.27 -10.72
C PRO A 35 -10.63 6.58 -10.02
N ILE A 36 -10.55 6.33 -8.71
CA ILE A 36 -11.66 5.77 -7.94
C ILE A 36 -12.70 6.87 -7.67
N GLN A 37 -12.27 8.07 -7.24
CA GLN A 37 -13.17 9.20 -7.03
C GLN A 37 -14.03 9.50 -8.27
N ARG A 38 -13.43 9.50 -9.47
CA ARG A 38 -14.19 9.75 -10.72
C ARG A 38 -15.22 8.68 -11.08
N ARG A 39 -15.08 7.45 -10.56
CA ARG A 39 -15.92 6.31 -10.90
C ARG A 39 -17.15 6.18 -10.02
N PHE A 40 -17.11 6.75 -8.82
CA PHE A 40 -18.17 6.61 -7.83
C PHE A 40 -18.86 7.94 -7.61
N ASP A 41 -20.19 7.94 -7.71
CA ASP A 41 -21.03 9.04 -7.22
C ASP A 41 -21.32 8.82 -5.72
N ALA A 42 -20.25 8.84 -4.93
CA ALA A 42 -20.26 8.62 -3.48
C ALA A 42 -19.33 9.59 -2.78
N ASP A 43 -19.62 9.89 -1.52
CA ASP A 43 -18.70 10.64 -0.68
C ASP A 43 -17.53 9.74 -0.26
N LEU A 44 -16.32 10.12 -0.68
CA LEU A 44 -15.09 9.38 -0.46
C LEU A 44 -14.07 10.31 0.22
N PRO A 45 -14.25 10.60 1.52
CA PRO A 45 -13.53 11.66 2.18
C PRO A 45 -12.03 11.39 2.28
N ALA A 46 -11.24 12.45 2.32
CA ALA A 46 -9.80 12.41 2.65
C ALA A 46 -9.58 12.30 4.18
N ALA A 47 -10.35 11.43 4.82
CA ALA A 47 -10.22 11.12 6.24
C ALA A 47 -9.19 10.00 6.46
N ASP A 48 -8.89 9.70 7.71
CA ASP A 48 -8.07 8.55 8.03
C ASP A 48 -8.85 7.23 8.01
N HIS A 49 -8.13 6.11 8.02
CA HIS A 49 -8.61 4.75 7.92
C HIS A 49 -8.35 3.95 9.20
N ASP A 50 -9.31 3.09 9.53
CA ASP A 50 -9.20 2.06 10.56
C ASP A 50 -8.51 0.81 10.00
N ALA A 51 -8.71 0.53 8.71
CA ALA A 51 -8.08 -0.58 8.00
C ALA A 51 -7.68 -0.22 6.56
N ALA A 52 -6.57 -0.78 6.11
CA ALA A 52 -6.09 -0.70 4.74
C ALA A 52 -6.28 -2.04 4.04
N VAL A 53 -6.78 -2.01 2.80
CA VAL A 53 -6.88 -3.16 1.91
C VAL A 53 -6.01 -2.92 0.69
N GLU A 54 -4.93 -3.68 0.57
CA GLU A 54 -3.94 -3.50 -0.49
C GLU A 54 -3.69 -4.80 -1.25
N THR A 55 -3.51 -4.70 -2.57
CA THR A 55 -3.15 -5.86 -3.39
C THR A 55 -1.78 -6.40 -2.99
N GLY A 56 -1.70 -7.71 -2.71
CA GLY A 56 -0.45 -8.38 -2.38
C GLY A 56 0.58 -8.31 -3.51
N PRO A 57 1.88 -8.54 -3.22
CA PRO A 57 2.96 -8.44 -4.20
C PRO A 57 2.79 -9.41 -5.39
N ASP A 58 2.23 -10.59 -5.13
CA ASP A 58 1.92 -11.62 -6.13
C ASP A 58 0.62 -11.36 -6.92
N ARG A 59 -0.15 -10.33 -6.50
CA ARG A 59 -1.42 -9.88 -7.05
C ARG A 59 -2.55 -10.90 -7.04
N GLN A 60 -2.38 -12.02 -6.35
CA GLN A 60 -3.41 -13.06 -6.30
C GLN A 60 -4.49 -12.75 -5.27
N GLY A 61 -4.21 -11.84 -4.35
CA GLY A 61 -5.10 -11.48 -3.26
C GLY A 61 -4.86 -10.08 -2.73
N VAL A 62 -5.37 -9.85 -1.53
CA VAL A 62 -5.15 -8.63 -0.77
C VAL A 62 -4.66 -8.93 0.64
N ASN A 63 -3.88 -8.01 1.19
CA ASN A 63 -3.65 -7.88 2.61
C ASN A 63 -4.67 -6.89 3.18
N VAL A 64 -5.21 -7.20 4.35
CA VAL A 64 -6.01 -6.30 5.18
C VAL A 64 -5.20 -6.05 6.45
N ALA A 65 -4.93 -4.80 6.80
CA ALA A 65 -4.19 -4.46 8.01
C ALA A 65 -4.77 -3.23 8.69
N GLY A 66 -4.81 -3.22 10.02
CA GLY A 66 -5.38 -2.10 10.78
C GLY A 66 -5.87 -2.47 12.17
N ASP A 67 -6.92 -1.79 12.60
CA ASP A 67 -7.63 -2.07 13.84
C ASP A 67 -8.20 -3.51 13.83
N PRO A 68 -8.06 -4.29 14.93
CA PRO A 68 -8.53 -5.67 14.98
C PRO A 68 -9.99 -5.88 14.60
N ASP A 69 -10.90 -5.05 15.11
CA ASP A 69 -12.34 -5.21 14.86
C ASP A 69 -12.64 -4.89 13.38
N ALA A 70 -11.98 -3.88 12.81
CA ALA A 70 -12.11 -3.52 11.40
C ALA A 70 -11.54 -4.61 10.47
N VAL A 71 -10.39 -5.19 10.81
CA VAL A 71 -9.76 -6.27 10.04
C VAL A 71 -10.65 -7.51 10.04
N ASP A 72 -11.19 -7.90 11.19
CA ASP A 72 -12.08 -9.05 11.32
C ASP A 72 -13.36 -8.86 10.48
N ALA A 73 -14.01 -7.70 10.60
CA ALA A 73 -15.22 -7.38 9.83
C ALA A 73 -14.97 -7.40 8.31
N ILE A 74 -13.87 -6.79 7.84
CA ILE A 74 -13.53 -6.77 6.41
C ILE A 74 -13.17 -8.17 5.92
N ARG A 75 -12.44 -8.95 6.71
CA ARG A 75 -12.09 -10.34 6.37
C ARG A 75 -13.33 -11.20 6.22
N GLU A 76 -14.28 -11.10 7.15
CA GLU A 76 -15.57 -11.80 7.09
C GLU A 76 -16.39 -11.37 5.88
N LEU A 77 -16.43 -10.07 5.56
CA LEU A 77 -17.09 -9.57 4.35
C LEU A 77 -16.47 -10.16 3.07
N LEU A 78 -15.15 -10.22 3.00
CA LEU A 78 -14.45 -10.59 1.78
C LEU A 78 -14.34 -12.09 1.56
N VAL A 79 -14.38 -12.93 2.61
CA VAL A 79 -14.35 -14.40 2.44
C VAL A 79 -15.57 -14.92 1.66
N ASP A 80 -16.68 -14.19 1.69
CA ASP A 80 -17.90 -14.50 0.94
C ASP A 80 -17.88 -14.05 -0.53
N THR A 81 -16.75 -13.52 -1.02
CA THR A 81 -16.60 -13.08 -2.43
C THR A 81 -16.82 -14.22 -3.42
N GLY A 82 -16.43 -15.44 -3.07
CA GLY A 82 -16.64 -16.62 -3.89
C GLY A 82 -16.17 -17.90 -3.22
N ILE A 83 -16.61 -19.05 -3.76
CA ILE A 83 -16.30 -20.38 -3.21
C ILE A 83 -14.79 -20.68 -3.11
N ASP A 84 -13.99 -20.00 -3.91
CA ASP A 84 -12.53 -20.14 -3.96
C ASP A 84 -11.81 -18.89 -3.41
N THR A 85 -12.48 -18.15 -2.52
CA THR A 85 -11.83 -17.19 -1.64
C THR A 85 -11.31 -17.92 -0.41
N LEU A 86 -10.04 -17.70 -0.10
CA LEU A 86 -9.38 -18.29 1.07
C LEU A 86 -8.84 -17.16 1.93
N ALA A 87 -9.00 -17.26 3.25
CA ALA A 87 -8.58 -16.23 4.20
C ALA A 87 -7.72 -16.86 5.29
N TRP A 88 -6.68 -16.12 5.71
CA TRP A 88 -5.77 -16.47 6.79
C TRP A 88 -5.53 -15.26 7.66
N ASP A 89 -5.38 -15.48 8.96
CA ASP A 89 -4.95 -14.43 9.88
C ASP A 89 -3.44 -14.27 9.73
N ASP A 90 -2.94 -13.04 9.80
CA ASP A 90 -1.51 -12.76 9.69
C ASP A 90 -0.85 -12.94 11.08
N PRO A 91 0.05 -13.92 11.26
CA PRO A 91 0.72 -14.13 12.55
C PRO A 91 1.77 -13.05 12.85
N ALA A 92 2.14 -12.23 11.87
CA ALA A 92 3.15 -11.17 11.98
C ALA A 92 2.71 -9.95 11.15
N PRO A 93 1.63 -9.26 11.56
CA PRO A 93 1.13 -8.10 10.83
C PRO A 93 2.12 -6.92 10.91
N VAL A 94 2.07 -6.03 9.94
CA VAL A 94 2.92 -4.82 9.91
C VAL A 94 2.75 -4.02 11.20
N GLY A 95 3.87 -3.65 11.81
CA GLY A 95 3.93 -2.91 13.07
C GLY A 95 4.02 -3.80 14.32
N ALA A 96 3.77 -5.10 14.22
CA ALA A 96 3.94 -6.03 15.33
C ALA A 96 5.43 -6.13 15.73
N VAL A 97 5.67 -6.19 17.03
CA VAL A 97 6.99 -6.26 17.65
C VAL A 97 7.15 -7.59 18.37
N PHE A 98 8.29 -8.23 18.13
CA PHE A 98 8.64 -9.53 18.67
C PHE A 98 10.03 -9.49 19.30
N ASP A 99 10.18 -10.22 20.40
CA ASP A 99 11.47 -10.72 20.84
C ASP A 99 11.69 -12.03 20.08
N GLY A 100 12.65 -12.03 19.15
CA GLY A 100 12.94 -13.16 18.28
C GLY A 100 14.31 -13.75 18.53
N ARG A 101 14.55 -14.96 18.01
CA ARG A 101 15.88 -15.60 18.05
C ARG A 101 16.38 -15.86 16.64
N VAL A 102 17.63 -15.51 16.38
CA VAL A 102 18.26 -15.74 15.08
C VAL A 102 18.55 -17.23 14.94
N THR A 103 17.96 -17.85 13.93
CA THR A 103 18.10 -19.28 13.66
C THR A 103 19.11 -19.57 12.56
N GLU A 104 19.37 -18.61 11.68
CA GLU A 104 20.30 -18.75 10.56
C GLU A 104 20.78 -17.38 10.09
N THR A 105 22.07 -17.25 9.77
CA THR A 105 22.62 -16.08 9.07
C THR A 105 22.79 -16.37 7.59
N LEU A 106 22.24 -15.50 6.74
CA LEU A 106 22.32 -15.55 5.28
C LEU A 106 23.32 -14.49 4.76
N GLY A 107 23.51 -14.43 3.43
CA GLY A 107 24.48 -13.51 2.81
C GLY A 107 24.21 -12.01 3.04
N SER A 108 22.94 -11.61 3.23
CA SER A 108 22.52 -10.21 3.35
C SER A 108 21.63 -9.91 4.55
N GLY A 109 21.41 -10.89 5.44
CA GLY A 109 20.53 -10.78 6.59
C GLY A 109 20.45 -12.08 7.36
N ALA A 110 19.47 -12.19 8.25
CA ALA A 110 19.27 -13.35 9.11
C ALA A 110 17.81 -13.80 9.11
N VAL A 111 17.57 -15.08 9.38
CA VAL A 111 16.24 -15.62 9.66
C VAL A 111 16.04 -15.60 11.17
N VAL A 112 14.92 -15.04 11.60
CA VAL A 112 14.57 -14.88 13.02
C VAL A 112 13.27 -15.63 13.28
N THR A 113 13.26 -16.53 14.27
CA THR A 113 12.01 -17.13 14.76
C THR A 113 11.27 -16.15 15.66
N LEU A 114 9.97 -16.00 15.41
CA LEU A 114 9.07 -15.09 16.13
C LEU A 114 8.04 -15.87 16.98
N GLY A 115 8.27 -17.17 17.19
CA GLY A 115 7.29 -18.11 17.74
C GLY A 115 6.76 -19.02 16.64
N GLU A 116 5.50 -18.84 16.24
CA GLU A 116 4.83 -19.69 15.25
C GLU A 116 5.23 -19.39 13.80
N THR A 117 5.93 -18.28 13.56
CA THR A 117 6.41 -17.85 12.24
C THR A 117 7.90 -17.45 12.28
N THR A 118 8.45 -17.17 11.10
CA THR A 118 9.82 -16.67 10.93
C THR A 118 9.84 -15.42 10.06
N GLY A 119 10.64 -14.43 10.43
CA GLY A 119 10.89 -13.23 9.63
C GLY A 119 12.31 -13.18 9.05
N TYR A 120 12.51 -12.26 8.12
CA TYR A 120 13.82 -11.96 7.54
C TYR A 120 14.31 -10.59 8.03
N LEU A 121 15.46 -10.56 8.71
CA LEU A 121 16.10 -9.35 9.22
C LEU A 121 17.31 -8.98 8.34
N PRO A 122 17.23 -7.94 7.49
CA PRO A 122 18.37 -7.48 6.71
C PRO A 122 19.47 -6.93 7.63
N PHE A 123 20.74 -7.20 7.33
CA PHE A 123 21.84 -6.66 8.15
C PHE A 123 21.95 -5.13 8.12
N ARG A 124 21.37 -4.48 7.11
CA ARG A 124 21.27 -3.02 7.03
C ARG A 124 20.30 -2.42 8.06
N ALA A 125 19.42 -3.24 8.64
CA ALA A 125 18.39 -2.87 9.59
C ALA A 125 18.80 -3.17 11.04
N VAL A 126 20.10 -3.42 11.27
CA VAL A 126 20.64 -3.71 12.60
C VAL A 126 21.79 -2.77 12.90
N ASP A 127 21.72 -2.12 14.06
CA ASP A 127 22.84 -1.40 14.64
C ASP A 127 23.82 -2.39 15.28
N GLY A 128 24.73 -2.94 14.46
CA GLY A 128 25.81 -3.81 14.92
C GLY A 128 25.89 -5.13 14.14
N ARG A 129 26.22 -6.20 14.86
CA ARG A 129 26.34 -7.56 14.31
C ARG A 129 25.33 -8.45 15.02
N VAL A 130 24.75 -9.35 14.25
CA VAL A 130 23.87 -10.42 14.74
C VAL A 130 24.40 -11.74 14.20
N ASP A 131 24.60 -12.69 15.09
CA ASP A 131 25.05 -14.04 14.78
C ASP A 131 23.95 -15.08 15.15
N GLU A 132 24.11 -16.31 14.68
CA GLU A 132 23.16 -17.39 14.98
C GLU A 132 23.08 -17.66 16.49
N GLY A 133 21.85 -17.77 16.99
CA GLY A 133 21.56 -17.97 18.41
C GLY A 133 21.29 -16.68 19.19
N ASP A 134 21.62 -15.51 18.64
CA ASP A 134 21.33 -14.22 19.28
C ASP A 134 19.83 -13.97 19.41
N THR A 135 19.44 -13.30 20.48
CA THR A 135 18.09 -12.77 20.62
C THR A 135 18.04 -11.29 20.26
N VAL A 136 16.99 -10.90 19.54
CA VAL A 136 16.84 -9.55 19.00
C VAL A 136 15.39 -9.11 19.09
N ARG A 137 15.17 -7.85 19.47
CA ARG A 137 13.85 -7.23 19.36
C ARG A 137 13.69 -6.67 17.95
N VAL A 138 12.61 -7.04 17.28
CA VAL A 138 12.35 -6.69 15.89
C VAL A 138 10.90 -6.25 15.70
N GLN A 139 10.69 -5.31 14.80
CA GLN A 139 9.38 -4.93 14.30
C GLN A 139 9.19 -5.44 12.87
N VAL A 140 7.98 -5.89 12.56
CA VAL A 140 7.59 -6.24 11.18
C VAL A 140 7.33 -4.95 10.39
N THR A 141 8.08 -4.74 9.32
CA THR A 141 7.94 -3.60 8.40
C THR A 141 7.16 -3.95 7.13
N GLU A 142 7.24 -5.19 6.68
CA GLU A 142 6.44 -5.71 5.57
C GLU A 142 5.91 -7.10 5.94
N ALA A 143 4.59 -7.29 5.82
CA ALA A 143 3.96 -8.60 6.00
C ALA A 143 4.19 -9.47 4.75
N ALA A 144 4.15 -10.80 4.93
CA ALA A 144 4.27 -11.76 3.84
C ALA A 144 3.03 -12.66 3.77
N ALA A 145 2.56 -12.90 2.55
CA ALA A 145 1.42 -13.77 2.33
C ALA A 145 1.77 -15.23 2.63
N PRO A 146 0.85 -16.03 3.22
CA PRO A 146 1.16 -17.39 3.66
C PRO A 146 1.36 -18.40 2.52
N TRP A 147 1.06 -18.01 1.28
CA TRP A 147 1.24 -18.82 0.07
C TRP A 147 2.46 -18.40 -0.75
N ASP A 148 3.19 -17.38 -0.32
CA ASP A 148 4.47 -16.99 -0.90
C ASP A 148 5.61 -17.69 -0.14
N ASP A 149 6.76 -17.86 -0.79
CA ASP A 149 7.97 -18.40 -0.16
C ASP A 149 8.75 -17.31 0.62
N ASP A 150 8.26 -16.07 0.56
CA ASP A 150 8.80 -14.90 1.25
C ASP A 150 8.51 -14.91 2.76
N ARG A 151 9.33 -14.18 3.52
CA ARG A 151 9.18 -13.98 4.97
C ARG A 151 8.82 -12.53 5.25
N PRO A 152 8.06 -12.25 6.33
CA PRO A 152 7.88 -10.88 6.79
C PRO A 152 9.23 -10.18 6.96
N LEU A 153 9.33 -8.95 6.49
CA LEU A 153 10.53 -8.13 6.60
C LEU A 153 10.61 -7.53 8.00
N LEU A 154 11.78 -7.61 8.61
CA LEU A 154 12.02 -7.15 9.98
C LEU A 154 12.98 -5.96 10.00
N ASP A 155 12.79 -5.11 11.00
CA ASP A 155 13.72 -4.04 11.37
C ASP A 155 13.93 -4.02 12.90
N THR A 156 15.08 -3.56 13.37
CA THR A 156 15.31 -3.37 14.82
C THR A 156 14.88 -1.98 15.31
N GLY A 157 14.73 -1.03 14.39
CA GLY A 157 14.10 0.26 14.63
C GLY A 157 12.60 0.13 14.84
N LEU A 158 12.03 1.05 15.62
CA LEU A 158 10.61 1.12 15.90
C LEU A 158 9.96 2.27 15.14
N ALA A 159 8.83 1.99 14.51
CA ALA A 159 7.99 2.97 13.86
C ALA A 159 6.51 2.69 14.17
N VAL A 160 5.69 3.73 14.13
CA VAL A 160 4.25 3.64 14.34
C VAL A 160 3.57 4.41 13.24
N GLU A 161 2.76 3.72 12.44
CA GLU A 161 1.89 4.34 11.44
C GLU A 161 0.49 4.57 12.03
N ALA A 162 -0.03 5.78 11.82
CA ALA A 162 -1.41 6.14 12.08
C ALA A 162 -1.89 7.09 10.97
N GLY A 163 -2.26 6.47 9.85
CA GLY A 163 -2.90 7.19 8.76
C GLY A 163 -1.97 8.08 7.97
N LEU A 164 -2.09 9.39 8.23
CA LEU A 164 -1.24 10.40 7.60
C LEU A 164 0.09 10.56 8.34
N ALA A 165 0.19 10.15 9.60
CA ALA A 165 1.38 10.34 10.43
C ALA A 165 2.09 9.01 10.67
N THR A 166 3.41 8.99 10.42
CA THR A 166 4.30 7.92 10.86
C THR A 166 5.31 8.50 11.85
N LEU A 167 5.37 7.94 13.05
CA LEU A 167 6.39 8.28 14.04
C LEU A 167 7.53 7.25 13.98
N VAL A 168 8.78 7.71 13.92
CA VAL A 168 9.97 6.86 13.86
C VAL A 168 10.83 7.12 15.10
N HIS A 169 11.05 6.08 15.91
CA HIS A 169 11.86 6.17 17.11
C HIS A 169 13.33 6.43 16.76
N GLY A 170 13.99 7.33 17.49
CA GLY A 170 15.32 7.84 17.18
C GLY A 170 15.36 8.78 15.96
N GLY A 171 14.22 9.03 15.32
CA GLY A 171 14.11 9.99 14.23
C GLY A 171 14.14 11.43 14.72
N GLU A 172 14.63 12.34 13.89
CA GLU A 172 14.67 13.78 14.19
C GLU A 172 13.78 14.59 13.24
N GLY A 173 13.06 15.58 13.78
CA GLY A 173 12.31 16.58 13.00
C GLY A 173 11.10 16.04 12.26
N VAL A 174 10.58 16.86 11.33
CA VAL A 174 9.43 16.55 10.47
C VAL A 174 9.90 16.27 9.04
N ARG A 175 9.45 15.15 8.46
CA ARG A 175 9.71 14.72 7.08
C ARG A 175 8.40 14.48 6.34
N VAL A 176 8.51 14.31 5.03
CA VAL A 176 7.40 13.89 4.16
C VAL A 176 7.82 12.66 3.37
N ALA A 177 6.91 11.70 3.27
CA ALA A 177 7.09 10.47 2.51
C ALA A 177 7.28 10.80 1.01
N GLY A 178 8.37 10.26 0.44
CA GLY A 178 8.84 10.62 -0.90
C GLY A 178 9.62 11.95 -0.86
N ARG A 179 10.86 11.95 -1.37
CA ARG A 179 11.80 13.09 -1.29
C ARG A 179 11.25 14.36 -1.95
N ASP A 180 10.47 15.13 -1.18
CA ASP A 180 9.95 16.43 -1.56
C ASP A 180 10.28 17.45 -0.46
N ASP A 181 11.46 18.06 -0.56
CA ASP A 181 11.95 19.00 0.42
C ASP A 181 11.08 20.27 0.52
N ALA A 182 10.30 20.61 -0.51
CA ALA A 182 9.40 21.76 -0.50
C ALA A 182 8.14 21.46 0.31
N ALA A 183 7.48 20.34 0.00
CA ALA A 183 6.34 19.84 0.77
C ALA A 183 6.73 19.58 2.24
N GLY A 184 7.94 19.04 2.46
CA GLY A 184 8.50 18.84 3.80
C GLY A 184 8.57 20.11 4.65
N ARG A 185 8.99 21.24 4.06
CA ARG A 185 9.06 22.52 4.79
C ARG A 185 7.69 23.11 5.08
N GLU A 186 6.75 22.97 4.16
CA GLU A 186 5.38 23.43 4.36
C GLU A 186 4.69 22.66 5.49
N LEU A 187 4.73 21.33 5.43
CA LEU A 187 4.15 20.48 6.46
C LEU A 187 4.86 20.62 7.81
N ALA A 188 6.18 20.85 7.84
CA ALA A 188 6.88 21.21 9.07
C ALA A 188 6.33 22.50 9.69
N GLY A 189 6.15 23.56 8.88
CA GLY A 189 5.57 24.82 9.36
C GLY A 189 4.11 24.67 9.82
N LEU A 190 3.34 23.80 9.18
CA LEU A 190 1.97 23.49 9.62
C LEU A 190 1.96 22.68 10.92
N THR A 191 2.90 21.75 11.08
CA THR A 191 3.07 20.95 12.30
C THR A 191 3.37 21.84 13.51
N ASP A 192 4.19 22.88 13.34
CA ASP A 192 4.50 23.86 14.39
C ASP A 192 3.26 24.65 14.87
N LEU A 193 2.16 24.64 14.10
CA LEU A 193 0.89 25.26 14.46
C LEU A 193 -0.09 24.31 15.15
N LEU A 194 0.18 23.00 15.15
CA LEU A 194 -0.64 22.01 15.84
C LEU A 194 -0.45 22.13 17.36
N SER A 195 -1.49 21.79 18.12
CA SER A 195 -1.40 21.80 19.58
C SER A 195 -0.61 20.60 20.11
N THR A 196 -0.54 19.54 19.30
CA THR A 196 0.16 18.28 19.60
C THR A 196 1.53 18.24 18.94
N ALA A 197 2.50 17.66 19.64
CA ALA A 197 3.82 17.36 19.12
C ALA A 197 4.13 15.86 19.29
N PRO A 198 5.02 15.29 18.46
CA PRO A 198 5.54 13.95 18.68
C PRO A 198 6.14 13.77 20.09
N PRO A 199 6.02 12.57 20.70
CA PRO A 199 6.71 12.27 21.95
C PRO A 199 8.22 12.45 21.81
N ALA A 200 8.90 12.74 22.93
CA ALA A 200 10.35 12.87 22.94
C ALA A 200 11.01 11.58 22.42
N GLY A 201 12.01 11.72 21.55
CA GLY A 201 12.69 10.57 20.92
C GLY A 201 12.02 10.04 19.65
N TRP A 202 10.89 10.60 19.22
CA TRP A 202 10.20 10.23 17.99
C TRP A 202 10.24 11.34 16.94
N GLY A 203 10.69 11.01 15.74
CA GLY A 203 10.60 11.88 14.57
C GLY A 203 9.28 11.67 13.82
N LEU A 204 8.77 12.71 13.17
CA LEU A 204 7.50 12.64 12.43
C LEU A 204 7.75 12.58 10.92
N GLU A 205 7.08 11.67 10.24
CA GLU A 205 6.98 11.61 8.80
C GLU A 205 5.51 11.70 8.38
N TRP A 206 5.16 12.72 7.61
CA TRP A 206 3.84 12.87 7.03
C TRP A 206 3.74 12.10 5.70
N ALA A 207 2.63 11.40 5.49
CA ALA A 207 2.27 10.83 4.21
C ALA A 207 2.14 11.94 3.13
N HIS A 208 2.31 11.58 1.86
CA HIS A 208 2.21 12.54 0.77
C HIS A 208 0.85 13.27 0.73
N ASP A 209 -0.22 12.54 1.02
CA ASP A 209 -1.59 13.04 0.99
C ASP A 209 -1.89 14.01 2.16
N ALA A 210 -1.02 14.08 3.18
CA ALA A 210 -1.16 15.00 4.31
C ALA A 210 -1.14 16.48 3.90
N ARG A 211 -0.53 16.81 2.75
CA ARG A 211 -0.49 18.18 2.22
C ARG A 211 -1.88 18.73 1.90
N ASP A 212 -2.80 17.85 1.51
CA ASP A 212 -4.14 18.20 1.04
C ASP A 212 -5.18 18.03 2.17
N ALA A 213 -4.73 17.61 3.37
CA ALA A 213 -5.58 17.35 4.52
C ALA A 213 -5.85 18.63 5.32
N GLU A 214 -7.02 18.67 5.95
CA GLU A 214 -7.39 19.75 6.87
C GLU A 214 -6.57 19.67 8.17
N MET A 215 -6.32 20.81 8.81
CA MET A 215 -5.55 20.88 10.07
C MET A 215 -6.08 19.93 11.15
N ALA A 216 -7.40 19.85 11.31
CA ALA A 216 -8.00 18.95 12.30
C ALA A 216 -7.66 17.48 12.03
N THR A 217 -7.66 17.07 10.75
CA THR A 217 -7.27 15.71 10.35
C THR A 217 -5.80 15.42 10.64
N LEU A 218 -4.93 16.42 10.47
CA LEU A 218 -3.51 16.29 10.83
C LEU A 218 -3.33 16.18 12.35
N GLU A 219 -4.02 17.02 13.13
CA GLU A 219 -3.99 16.97 14.60
C GLU A 219 -4.46 15.60 15.11
N ASP A 220 -5.60 15.10 14.61
CA ASP A 220 -6.14 13.79 14.97
C ASP A 220 -5.21 12.63 14.57
N ALA A 221 -4.51 12.74 13.44
CA ALA A 221 -3.53 11.73 13.01
C ALA A 221 -2.28 11.74 13.92
N LEU A 222 -1.76 12.91 14.26
CA LEU A 222 -0.60 13.04 15.14
C LEU A 222 -0.92 12.60 16.57
N ASP A 223 -2.10 12.94 17.09
CA ASP A 223 -2.57 12.48 18.41
C ASP A 223 -2.61 10.96 18.49
N ARG A 224 -3.20 10.31 17.48
CA ARG A 224 -3.28 8.84 17.43
C ARG A 224 -1.91 8.19 17.26
N ALA A 225 -1.05 8.75 16.40
CA ALA A 225 0.33 8.27 16.25
C ALA A 225 1.08 8.37 17.59
N SER A 226 0.95 9.49 18.29
CA SER A 226 1.61 9.74 19.58
C SER A 226 1.13 8.78 20.67
N GLN A 227 -0.19 8.53 20.74
CA GLN A 227 -0.76 7.55 21.67
C GLN A 227 -0.25 6.13 21.39
N ARG A 228 -0.22 5.72 20.11
CA ARG A 228 0.31 4.41 19.69
C ARG A 228 1.81 4.29 19.98
N ALA A 229 2.60 5.34 19.72
CA ALA A 229 4.03 5.37 20.02
C ALA A 229 4.31 5.23 21.52
N THR A 230 3.60 5.99 22.37
CA THR A 230 3.71 5.87 23.84
C THR A 230 3.30 4.47 24.34
N ALA A 231 2.23 3.90 23.78
CA ALA A 231 1.80 2.54 24.14
C ALA A 231 2.83 1.49 23.72
N LEU A 232 3.44 1.63 22.53
CA LEU A 232 4.48 0.73 22.04
C LEU A 232 5.74 0.83 22.89
N GLU A 233 6.20 2.05 23.20
CA GLU A 233 7.36 2.29 24.05
C GLU A 233 7.16 1.68 25.44
N ALA A 234 5.98 1.87 26.04
CA ALA A 234 5.64 1.25 27.32
C ALA A 234 5.65 -0.30 27.26
N ALA A 235 5.16 -0.91 26.17
CA ALA A 235 5.19 -2.36 25.99
C ALA A 235 6.62 -2.90 25.82
N VAL A 236 7.47 -2.16 25.10
CA VAL A 236 8.89 -2.49 24.91
C VAL A 236 9.66 -2.37 26.23
N ASP A 237 9.39 -1.33 27.03
CA ASP A 237 9.98 -1.13 28.34
C ASP A 237 9.56 -2.21 29.35
N ASP A 238 8.27 -2.57 29.39
CA ASP A 238 7.76 -3.65 30.26
C ASP A 238 8.33 -5.02 29.87
N ALA A 239 8.55 -5.25 28.58
CA ALA A 239 9.20 -6.46 28.09
C ALA A 239 10.65 -6.57 28.59
N GLY A 240 11.41 -5.46 28.67
CA GLY A 240 12.81 -5.48 29.08
C GLY A 240 13.71 -6.17 28.05
N ASP A 241 14.62 -7.04 28.48
CA ASP A 241 15.55 -7.76 27.59
C ASP A 241 14.80 -8.66 26.57
N PRO A 242 15.34 -8.87 25.35
CA PRO A 242 14.70 -9.64 24.29
C PRO A 242 14.74 -11.16 24.51
N GLU A 243 14.43 -11.63 25.71
CA GLU A 243 14.40 -13.05 26.08
C GLU A 243 13.27 -13.26 27.11
N PRO A 244 12.38 -14.28 26.94
CA PRO A 244 12.37 -15.31 25.91
C PRO A 244 11.77 -14.85 24.57
N VAL A 245 11.76 -15.73 23.56
CA VAL A 245 11.04 -15.48 22.30
C VAL A 245 9.54 -15.30 22.58
N ARG A 246 8.96 -14.17 22.18
CA ARG A 246 7.56 -13.81 22.40
C ARG A 246 7.10 -12.66 21.50
N ALA A 247 5.79 -12.52 21.33
CA ALA A 247 5.21 -11.26 20.89
C ALA A 247 5.28 -10.23 22.03
N VAL A 248 5.77 -9.03 21.72
CA VAL A 248 5.87 -7.90 22.66
C VAL A 248 4.67 -6.98 22.51
N ALA A 249 4.32 -6.63 21.28
CA ALA A 249 3.16 -5.79 20.97
C ALA A 249 2.62 -6.11 19.58
N SER A 250 1.31 -6.07 19.40
CA SER A 250 0.65 -6.11 18.09
C SER A 250 -0.35 -4.96 18.02
N PRO A 251 0.09 -3.73 17.66
CA PRO A 251 -0.78 -2.56 17.64
C PRO A 251 -1.85 -2.63 16.54
N THR A 252 -1.67 -3.52 15.57
CA THR A 252 -2.55 -3.80 14.44
C THR A 252 -2.81 -5.30 14.35
N ALA A 253 -3.92 -5.66 13.72
CA ALA A 253 -4.16 -7.00 13.20
C ALA A 253 -3.91 -7.02 11.69
N GLY A 254 -3.75 -8.22 11.14
CA GLY A 254 -3.62 -8.43 9.71
C GLY A 254 -4.34 -9.69 9.25
N ALA A 255 -4.78 -9.69 8.00
CA ALA A 255 -5.36 -10.84 7.33
C ALA A 255 -4.96 -10.87 5.84
N TRP A 256 -4.81 -12.08 5.32
CA TRP A 256 -4.53 -12.33 3.91
C TRP A 256 -5.72 -13.00 3.24
N ILE A 257 -6.16 -12.47 2.11
CA ILE A 257 -7.31 -12.99 1.36
C ILE A 257 -6.86 -13.29 -0.06
N TRP A 258 -6.90 -14.58 -0.43
CA TRP A 258 -6.62 -15.05 -1.78
C TRP A 258 -7.91 -15.08 -2.61
N PHE A 259 -7.86 -14.56 -3.84
CA PHE A 259 -8.96 -14.65 -4.78
C PHE A 259 -8.71 -15.68 -5.88
N GLY A 260 -9.45 -16.79 -5.83
CA GLY A 260 -9.45 -17.82 -6.86
C GLY A 260 -10.03 -17.36 -8.20
N ARG A 261 -10.40 -18.32 -9.05
CA ARG A 261 -11.02 -18.04 -10.34
C ARG A 261 -12.41 -17.43 -10.17
N GLU A 262 -13.30 -18.10 -9.46
CA GLU A 262 -14.71 -17.68 -9.33
C GLU A 262 -14.79 -16.35 -8.60
N SER A 263 -14.00 -16.18 -7.55
CA SER A 263 -13.91 -14.94 -6.77
C SER A 263 -13.46 -13.76 -7.63
N ARG A 264 -12.47 -13.93 -8.51
CA ARG A 264 -12.07 -12.87 -9.46
C ARG A 264 -13.14 -12.53 -10.48
N PHE A 265 -13.96 -13.50 -10.92
CA PHE A 265 -15.11 -13.21 -11.77
C PHE A 265 -16.22 -12.47 -11.02
N ALA A 266 -16.49 -12.82 -9.76
CA ALA A 266 -17.41 -12.08 -8.91
C ALA A 266 -16.94 -10.64 -8.68
N LEU A 267 -15.64 -10.43 -8.45
CA LEU A 267 -15.06 -9.08 -8.36
C LEU A 267 -15.16 -8.32 -9.69
N ASP A 268 -14.98 -8.99 -10.84
CA ASP A 268 -15.23 -8.37 -12.14
C ASP A 268 -16.70 -7.93 -12.28
N GLU A 269 -17.66 -8.73 -11.79
CA GLU A 269 -19.10 -8.38 -11.79
C GLU A 269 -19.37 -7.15 -10.92
N ARG A 270 -18.83 -7.11 -9.71
CA ARG A 270 -18.91 -5.91 -8.85
C ARG A 270 -18.30 -4.68 -9.50
N ARG A 271 -17.18 -4.84 -10.22
CA ARG A 271 -16.57 -3.74 -10.98
C ARG A 271 -17.45 -3.26 -12.13
N ARG A 272 -18.15 -4.17 -12.82
CA ARG A 272 -19.06 -3.83 -13.94
C ARG A 272 -20.24 -2.97 -13.53
N GLU A 273 -20.67 -3.04 -12.27
CA GLU A 273 -21.71 -2.14 -11.74
C GLU A 273 -21.26 -0.68 -11.75
N VAL A 274 -19.95 -0.43 -11.71
CA VAL A 274 -19.36 0.91 -11.56
C VAL A 274 -18.78 1.42 -12.89
N THR A 275 -18.10 0.56 -13.65
CA THR A 275 -17.39 0.98 -14.86
C THR A 275 -17.29 -0.14 -15.88
N ALA A 276 -17.16 0.23 -17.16
CA ALA A 276 -16.96 -0.73 -18.24
C ALA A 276 -15.74 -1.62 -17.93
N THR A 277 -15.96 -2.93 -17.90
CA THR A 277 -14.95 -3.90 -17.46
C THR A 277 -14.89 -5.05 -18.44
N MET A 278 -13.69 -5.35 -18.95
CA MET A 278 -13.52 -6.50 -19.83
C MET A 278 -13.74 -7.83 -19.08
N PRO A 279 -14.24 -8.89 -19.74
CA PRO A 279 -14.27 -10.22 -19.15
C PRO A 279 -12.88 -10.70 -18.71
N GLY A 280 -12.75 -11.17 -17.48
CA GLY A 280 -11.48 -11.67 -16.94
C GLY A 280 -10.48 -10.58 -16.59
N HIS A 281 -10.97 -9.38 -16.20
CA HIS A 281 -10.15 -8.22 -15.83
C HIS A 281 -9.15 -8.60 -14.74
N HIS A 282 -9.64 -9.04 -13.57
CA HIS A 282 -8.76 -9.34 -12.44
C HIS A 282 -7.85 -10.54 -12.70
N ARG A 283 -8.36 -11.57 -13.41
CA ARG A 283 -7.53 -12.72 -13.80
C ARG A 283 -6.33 -12.29 -14.66
N THR A 284 -6.54 -11.36 -15.57
CA THR A 284 -5.49 -10.86 -16.46
C THR A 284 -4.54 -9.92 -15.73
N LYS A 285 -5.07 -8.98 -14.91
CA LYS A 285 -4.25 -8.05 -14.11
C LYS A 285 -3.36 -8.74 -13.08
N ALA A 286 -3.83 -9.83 -12.50
CA ALA A 286 -3.07 -10.64 -11.55
C ALA A 286 -1.94 -11.46 -12.20
N GLY A 287 -1.90 -11.57 -13.54
CA GLY A 287 -0.91 -12.42 -14.22
C GLY A 287 0.49 -11.81 -14.26
N THR A 288 0.62 -10.60 -14.80
CA THR A 288 1.90 -9.88 -14.89
C THR A 288 1.67 -8.36 -14.95
N THR A 289 2.71 -7.55 -14.69
CA THR A 289 2.66 -6.10 -14.93
C THR A 289 2.29 -5.76 -16.38
N ALA A 290 2.85 -6.47 -17.36
CA ALA A 290 2.55 -6.25 -18.77
C ALA A 290 1.09 -6.57 -19.12
N ALA A 291 0.56 -7.67 -18.58
CA ALA A 291 -0.85 -8.04 -18.75
C ALA A 291 -1.78 -7.03 -18.07
N SER A 292 -1.44 -6.56 -16.87
CA SER A 292 -2.19 -5.51 -16.18
C SER A 292 -2.29 -4.24 -17.01
N ALA A 293 -1.17 -3.76 -17.52
CA ALA A 293 -1.12 -2.55 -18.33
C ALA A 293 -1.86 -2.74 -19.69
N GLY A 294 -1.85 -3.95 -20.24
CA GLY A 294 -2.69 -4.32 -21.39
C GLY A 294 -4.20 -4.25 -21.11
N VAL A 295 -4.65 -4.63 -19.91
CA VAL A 295 -6.05 -4.46 -19.49
C VAL A 295 -6.40 -2.98 -19.41
N ASP A 296 -5.54 -2.17 -18.78
CA ASP A 296 -5.75 -0.72 -18.68
C ASP A 296 -5.89 -0.09 -20.08
N PHE A 297 -5.08 -0.54 -21.04
CA PHE A 297 -5.18 -0.12 -22.44
C PHE A 297 -6.51 -0.50 -23.11
N VAL A 298 -6.94 -1.76 -22.98
CA VAL A 298 -8.20 -2.24 -23.57
C VAL A 298 -9.40 -1.49 -22.99
N GLU A 299 -9.42 -1.29 -21.68
CA GLU A 299 -10.55 -0.63 -21.04
C GLU A 299 -10.61 0.86 -21.35
N ALA A 300 -9.47 1.54 -21.45
CA ALA A 300 -9.45 2.93 -21.87
C ALA A 300 -9.99 3.10 -23.31
N LEU A 301 -9.67 2.17 -24.23
CA LEU A 301 -10.23 2.19 -25.59
C LEU A 301 -11.73 1.93 -25.64
N CYS A 302 -12.27 1.18 -24.67
CA CYS A 302 -13.68 0.80 -24.64
C CYS A 302 -14.55 1.78 -23.83
N ALA A 303 -13.98 2.46 -22.84
CA ALA A 303 -14.72 3.36 -21.92
C ALA A 303 -15.30 4.59 -22.64
N ASP A 304 -14.56 5.17 -23.59
CA ASP A 304 -14.99 6.36 -24.33
C ASP A 304 -15.65 6.04 -25.69
N GLY A 305 -15.78 4.74 -26.00
CA GLY A 305 -15.86 4.29 -27.38
C GLY A 305 -14.57 4.65 -28.14
N LEU A 306 -14.39 4.11 -29.34
CA LEU A 306 -13.34 4.61 -30.24
C LEU A 306 -13.76 5.99 -30.74
N GLY A 307 -13.62 7.03 -29.91
CA GLY A 307 -13.76 8.41 -30.31
C GLY A 307 -12.79 8.76 -31.45
N GLU A 308 -13.01 9.88 -32.13
CA GLU A 308 -12.14 10.34 -33.22
C GLU A 308 -10.75 10.80 -32.74
N GLU A 309 -10.55 10.95 -31.42
CA GLU A 309 -9.30 11.40 -30.80
C GLU A 309 -8.43 10.21 -30.36
N PHE A 310 -7.14 10.28 -30.69
CA PHE A 310 -6.17 9.25 -30.36
C PHE A 310 -5.88 9.23 -28.86
N PRO A 311 -5.97 8.07 -28.16
CA PRO A 311 -5.75 7.98 -26.72
C PRO A 311 -4.25 8.00 -26.39
N PHE A 312 -3.64 9.18 -26.55
CA PHE A 312 -2.19 9.37 -26.45
C PHE A 312 -1.63 8.95 -25.10
N ASP A 313 -2.26 9.36 -24.00
CA ASP A 313 -1.76 9.08 -22.64
C ASP A 313 -1.67 7.57 -22.38
N VAL A 314 -2.68 6.82 -22.80
CA VAL A 314 -2.73 5.36 -22.65
C VAL A 314 -1.66 4.67 -23.51
N VAL A 315 -1.47 5.13 -24.75
CA VAL A 315 -0.44 4.59 -25.64
C VAL A 315 0.96 4.96 -25.15
N ALA A 316 1.15 6.16 -24.62
CA ALA A 316 2.41 6.62 -24.06
C ALA A 316 2.76 5.87 -22.76
N ASP A 317 1.78 5.55 -21.92
CA ASP A 317 2.03 4.73 -20.72
C ASP A 317 2.41 3.30 -21.09
N GLN A 318 1.75 2.70 -22.09
CA GLN A 318 2.00 1.29 -22.47
C GLN A 318 3.23 1.11 -23.37
N PHE A 319 3.45 2.04 -24.31
CA PHE A 319 4.42 1.93 -25.39
C PHE A 319 5.38 3.13 -25.49
N GLY A 320 5.20 4.14 -24.64
CA GLY A 320 6.06 5.30 -24.61
C GLY A 320 7.42 5.02 -23.98
N PRO A 321 8.36 5.97 -24.14
CA PRO A 321 9.71 5.79 -23.65
C PRO A 321 9.75 5.77 -22.11
N THR A 322 10.24 4.68 -21.53
CA THR A 322 10.62 4.63 -20.12
C THR A 322 11.87 5.51 -19.88
N ARG A 323 12.00 6.11 -18.68
CA ARG A 323 13.15 6.95 -18.29
C ARG A 323 14.46 6.24 -18.68
N GLY A 324 15.17 6.78 -19.67
CA GLY A 324 16.43 6.23 -20.20
C GLY A 324 16.44 5.97 -21.71
N ARG A 325 15.30 5.94 -22.39
CA ARG A 325 15.25 5.86 -23.87
C ARG A 325 14.77 7.18 -24.48
N ARG A 326 15.59 7.80 -25.34
CA ARG A 326 15.17 8.97 -26.12
C ARG A 326 14.24 8.52 -27.23
N SER A 327 13.09 9.18 -27.37
CA SER A 327 12.21 9.06 -28.51
C SER A 327 12.82 9.82 -29.70
N ALA A 328 12.92 9.16 -30.85
CA ALA A 328 13.24 9.82 -32.11
C ALA A 328 11.94 10.36 -32.71
N SER A 329 11.67 11.65 -32.55
CA SER A 329 10.60 12.33 -33.30
C SER A 329 11.06 12.53 -34.74
N ALA A 330 10.77 11.58 -35.63
CA ALA A 330 10.98 11.77 -37.07
C ALA A 330 9.80 12.55 -37.65
N THR A 331 9.88 13.89 -37.62
CA THR A 331 8.97 14.75 -38.36
C THR A 331 9.28 14.63 -39.86
N GLY A 332 8.41 13.94 -40.59
CA GLY A 332 8.50 13.79 -42.04
C GLY A 332 8.25 15.12 -42.76
N SER A 333 9.31 15.76 -43.24
CA SER A 333 9.20 16.82 -44.24
C SER A 333 9.01 16.19 -45.62
N ARG A 334 7.80 16.38 -46.17
CA ARG A 334 7.44 16.02 -47.54
C ARG A 334 8.30 16.82 -48.54
N ARG A 335 9.14 16.13 -49.31
CA ARG A 335 9.73 16.67 -50.54
C ARG A 335 8.64 16.82 -51.61
N ALA A 336 8.34 18.04 -51.99
CA ALA A 336 7.53 18.36 -53.15
C ALA A 336 8.29 18.00 -54.44
N THR A 337 7.63 17.25 -55.31
CA THR A 337 7.99 17.04 -56.71
C THR A 337 7.61 18.27 -57.53
N GLY A 338 8.53 18.73 -58.39
CA GLY A 338 8.29 19.79 -59.37
C GLY A 338 9.30 19.68 -60.50
N SER A 339 8.80 19.34 -61.69
CA SER A 339 9.51 18.94 -62.90
C SER A 339 9.95 20.12 -63.78
N SER A 340 11.07 19.93 -64.51
CA SER A 340 11.24 20.21 -65.95
C SER A 340 12.28 21.25 -66.40
N SER A 341 13.10 20.81 -67.39
CA SER A 341 13.74 21.58 -68.48
C SER A 341 14.96 22.45 -68.11
N ALA A 342 16.15 22.43 -68.74
CA ALA A 342 16.59 22.02 -70.07
C ALA A 342 18.12 21.74 -70.09
N ARG A 343 18.58 20.85 -70.99
CA ARG A 343 19.93 20.86 -71.63
C ARG A 343 19.90 21.87 -72.81
N PRO A 344 21.01 22.30 -73.48
CA PRO A 344 22.35 21.69 -73.65
C PRO A 344 23.50 22.72 -73.45
N LYS A 345 24.81 22.50 -73.62
CA LYS A 345 25.66 21.53 -74.34
C LYS A 345 26.81 21.09 -73.43
#